data_AF-A0A5N6U9E5-F1
#
_entry.id   AF-A0A5N6U9E5-F1
#
_cell.length_a   1.000
_cell.length_b   1.000
_cell.length_c   1.000
_cell.angle_alpha   90.00
_cell.angle_beta   90.00
_cell.angle_gamma   90.00
#
_symmetry.space_group_name_H-M   'P 1'
#
loop_
_entity.id
_entity.type
_entity.pdbx_description
1 polymer ?
#
loop_
_entity_poly.entity_id
_entity_poly.type
_entity_poly.pdbx_seq_one_letter_code
_entity_poly.pdbx_strand_id
1 'polypeptide(L)'
;MVSFKYLVALALGATPLASPTPLELDARAGQTYTCRKGEKNDGTLIGKVSQDKSIGYFREAKTTAGKSGYPMRFYNNEELAFGSGCRDKNAEIWELPVLDGGKRYDYQKSKKELNPGRMRVYYTKDLTFCGIGTKSNDDNSGPVHSCKI
;
A
#
# COMPACT_ATOMS: atom_id res chain seq x y z
N MET A 1 49.07 -49.52 45.50
CA MET A 1 47.86 -49.46 44.66
C MET A 1 47.53 -47.99 44.44
N VAL A 2 47.74 -47.44 43.24
CA VAL A 2 47.43 -46.03 42.94
C VAL A 2 46.62 -46.03 41.64
N SER A 3 45.37 -45.56 41.74
CA SER A 3 44.36 -45.58 40.68
C SER A 3 44.39 -44.25 39.94
N PHE A 4 44.74 -44.27 38.65
CA PHE A 4 44.68 -43.08 37.78
C PHE A 4 43.33 -43.06 37.05
N LYS A 5 42.49 -42.09 37.43
CA LYS A 5 41.21 -41.79 36.79
C LYS A 5 41.47 -40.93 35.54
N TYR A 6 41.18 -41.46 34.35
CA TYR A 6 41.13 -40.67 33.13
C TYR A 6 39.74 -40.07 32.95
N LEU A 7 39.64 -38.74 32.94
CA LEU A 7 38.45 -37.99 32.55
C LEU A 7 38.56 -37.62 31.07
N VAL A 8 37.65 -38.16 30.26
CA VAL A 8 37.44 -37.80 28.86
C VAL A 8 36.55 -36.57 28.82
N ALA A 9 37.05 -35.45 28.29
CA ALA A 9 36.26 -34.24 28.03
C ALA A 9 35.85 -34.21 26.55
N LEU A 10 34.55 -34.36 26.29
CA LEU A 10 33.95 -34.22 24.95
C LEU A 10 33.50 -32.76 24.77
N ALA A 11 34.17 -32.03 23.87
CA ALA A 11 33.77 -30.67 23.51
C ALA A 11 32.73 -30.72 22.38
N LEU A 12 31.48 -30.33 22.68
CA LEU A 12 30.42 -30.09 21.71
C LEU A 12 30.63 -28.71 21.06
N GLY A 13 31.10 -28.71 19.81
CA GLY A 13 31.14 -27.50 18.98
C GLY A 13 29.73 -27.13 18.52
N ALA A 14 29.16 -26.06 19.07
CA ALA A 14 27.94 -25.46 18.56
C ALA A 14 28.26 -24.62 17.32
N THR A 15 27.82 -25.06 16.14
CA THR A 15 27.82 -24.22 14.94
C THR A 15 26.69 -23.18 15.07
N PRO A 16 26.97 -21.87 15.00
CA PRO A 16 25.90 -20.89 14.92
C PRO A 16 25.20 -21.05 13.57
N LEU A 17 23.98 -21.58 13.60
CA LEU A 17 23.04 -21.47 12.48
C LEU A 17 22.75 -19.98 12.32
N ALA A 18 23.20 -19.39 11.23
CA ALA A 18 22.78 -18.06 10.81
C ALA A 18 21.26 -18.11 10.57
N SER A 19 20.50 -17.62 11.55
CA SER A 19 19.06 -17.45 11.43
C SER A 19 18.79 -16.51 10.24
N PRO A 20 17.90 -16.87 9.30
CA PRO A 20 17.46 -15.93 8.29
C PRO A 20 16.87 -14.72 8.99
N THR A 21 17.43 -13.54 8.74
CA THR A 21 16.84 -12.27 9.16
C THR A 21 15.41 -12.21 8.63
N PRO A 22 14.40 -11.91 9.47
CA PRO A 22 13.05 -11.75 8.98
C PRO A 22 13.05 -10.66 7.90
N LEU A 23 12.66 -11.06 6.69
CA LEU A 23 12.29 -10.15 5.62
C LEU A 23 11.31 -9.13 6.21
N GLU A 24 11.56 -7.85 5.94
CA GLU A 24 10.78 -6.66 6.29
C GLU A 24 9.33 -6.66 5.73
N LEU A 25 8.73 -7.82 5.49
CA LEU A 25 7.36 -7.98 5.03
C LEU A 25 6.32 -7.67 6.12
N ASP A 26 6.66 -7.89 7.41
CA ASP A 26 5.69 -7.76 8.51
C ASP A 26 5.46 -6.31 8.98
N ALA A 27 6.29 -5.34 8.62
CA ALA A 27 6.11 -3.95 9.05
C ALA A 27 4.97 -3.21 8.30
N ARG A 28 4.39 -3.81 7.26
CA ARG A 28 3.36 -3.20 6.41
C ARG A 28 2.00 -3.91 6.42
N ALA A 29 1.92 -5.12 6.96
CA ALA A 29 0.67 -5.86 7.08
C ALA A 29 -0.25 -5.15 8.11
N GLY A 30 -1.49 -4.85 7.72
CA GLY A 30 -2.52 -4.33 8.63
C GLY A 30 -2.64 -2.81 8.75
N GLN A 31 -1.89 -2.01 7.98
CA GLN A 31 -2.08 -0.55 8.00
C GLN A 31 -3.44 -0.15 7.43
N THR A 32 -4.16 0.72 8.13
CA THR A 32 -5.45 1.27 7.71
C THR A 32 -5.33 2.77 7.50
N TYR A 33 -5.59 3.22 6.29
CA TYR A 33 -5.62 4.64 5.96
C TYR A 33 -7.01 5.21 6.25
N THR A 34 -7.04 6.27 7.05
CA THR A 34 -8.21 7.11 7.32
C THR A 34 -8.14 8.34 6.43
N CYS A 35 -9.12 8.49 5.55
CA CYS A 35 -9.27 9.64 4.67
C CYS A 35 -10.31 10.61 5.23
N ARG A 36 -9.94 11.88 5.38
CA ARG A 36 -10.83 12.96 5.84
C ARG A 36 -10.78 14.14 4.89
N LYS A 37 -11.83 14.96 4.88
CA LYS A 37 -11.83 16.24 4.16
C LYS A 37 -10.71 17.16 4.68
N GLY A 38 -10.19 18.00 3.78
CA GLY A 38 -9.12 18.96 4.07
C GLY A 38 -7.73 18.32 3.98
N GLU A 39 -6.75 19.07 3.47
CA GLU A 39 -5.37 18.63 3.25
C GLU A 39 -4.71 18.06 4.52
N LYS A 40 -5.09 18.58 5.69
CA LYS A 40 -4.61 18.13 7.00
C LYS A 40 -5.31 16.87 7.51
N ASN A 41 -6.29 16.34 6.79
CA ASN A 41 -7.14 15.21 7.21
C ASN A 41 -7.82 15.43 8.58
N ASP A 42 -8.29 16.64 8.85
CA ASP A 42 -8.94 17.03 10.11
C ASP A 42 -10.46 17.24 9.99
N GLY A 43 -11.00 17.22 8.76
CA GLY A 43 -12.43 17.37 8.50
C GLY A 43 -13.24 16.08 8.63
N THR A 44 -14.41 16.10 7.98
CA THR A 44 -15.36 14.99 7.93
C THR A 44 -14.72 13.71 7.40
N LEU A 45 -15.04 12.57 8.03
CA LEU A 45 -14.60 11.25 7.59
C LEU A 45 -15.16 10.95 6.19
N ILE A 46 -14.26 10.61 5.27
CA ILE A 46 -14.60 10.14 3.92
C ILE A 46 -14.67 8.62 3.91
N GLY A 47 -13.71 7.98 4.56
CA GLY A 47 -13.70 6.53 4.72
C GLY A 47 -12.40 5.98 5.28
N LYS A 48 -12.40 4.67 5.50
CA LYS A 48 -11.22 3.90 5.94
C LYS A 48 -10.92 2.79 4.94
N VAL A 49 -9.64 2.63 4.61
CA VAL A 49 -9.19 1.67 3.60
C VAL A 49 -7.95 0.92 4.12
N SER A 50 -7.98 -0.40 4.03
CA SER A 50 -6.82 -1.24 4.34
C SER A 50 -5.80 -1.18 3.21
N GLN A 51 -4.52 -1.01 3.56
CA GLN A 51 -3.41 -1.06 2.62
C GLN A 51 -3.39 -2.39 1.88
N ASP A 52 -3.48 -3.52 2.59
CA ASP A 52 -3.37 -4.86 2.01
C ASP A 52 -4.49 -5.15 1.00
N LYS A 53 -5.73 -4.75 1.32
CA LYS A 53 -6.84 -4.86 0.37
C LYS A 53 -6.58 -4.04 -0.90
N SER A 54 -6.09 -2.81 -0.74
CA SER A 54 -5.78 -1.93 -1.86
C SER A 54 -4.67 -2.50 -2.74
N ILE A 55 -3.65 -3.12 -2.11
CA ILE A 55 -2.58 -3.85 -2.81
C ILE A 55 -3.14 -5.01 -3.62
N GLY A 56 -4.02 -5.82 -3.03
CA GLY A 56 -4.72 -6.89 -3.76
C GLY A 56 -5.45 -6.35 -5.00
N TYR A 57 -6.18 -5.24 -4.85
CA TYR A 57 -6.98 -4.67 -5.94
C TYR A 57 -6.14 -4.15 -7.09
N PHE A 58 -5.08 -3.38 -6.84
CA PHE A 58 -4.27 -2.87 -7.95
C PHE A 58 -3.39 -3.95 -8.58
N ARG A 59 -2.98 -4.99 -7.84
CA ARG A 59 -2.23 -6.11 -8.42
C ARG A 59 -3.08 -6.90 -9.40
N GLU A 60 -4.36 -7.04 -9.11
CA GLU A 60 -5.32 -7.66 -10.04
C GLU A 60 -5.61 -6.76 -11.25
N ALA A 61 -5.85 -5.47 -11.01
CA ALA A 61 -6.15 -4.51 -12.08
C ALA A 61 -4.95 -4.17 -12.98
N LYS A 62 -3.72 -4.33 -12.45
CA LYS A 62 -2.45 -3.97 -13.10
C LYS A 62 -2.50 -2.52 -13.60
N THR A 63 -2.10 -2.27 -14.84
CA THR A 63 -2.12 -0.96 -15.49
C THR A 63 -3.06 -0.96 -16.70
N THR A 64 -4.09 -1.82 -16.69
CA THR A 64 -5.02 -1.98 -17.82
C THR A 64 -6.37 -1.40 -17.46
N ALA A 65 -6.74 -0.29 -18.09
CA ALA A 65 -8.04 0.33 -17.89
C ALA A 65 -9.19 -0.61 -18.31
N GLY A 66 -10.21 -0.74 -17.46
CA GLY A 66 -11.47 -1.39 -17.78
C GLY A 66 -12.48 -0.42 -18.40
N LYS A 67 -13.75 -0.83 -18.47
CA LYS A 67 -14.83 0.01 -19.06
C LYS A 67 -15.09 1.30 -18.26
N SER A 68 -14.71 1.32 -17.00
CA SER A 68 -14.71 2.53 -16.17
C SER A 68 -13.59 3.50 -16.55
N GLY A 69 -12.63 3.15 -17.41
CA GLY A 69 -11.43 3.96 -17.64
C GLY A 69 -10.44 3.93 -16.47
N TYR A 70 -10.68 3.13 -15.42
CA TYR A 70 -9.73 2.85 -14.34
C TYR A 70 -9.15 1.44 -14.47
N PRO A 71 -7.95 1.17 -13.92
CA PRO A 71 -6.98 2.15 -13.41
C PRO A 71 -6.47 3.08 -14.52
N MET A 72 -6.00 4.26 -14.13
CA MET A 72 -5.49 5.27 -15.06
C MET A 72 -4.19 5.90 -14.56
N ARG A 73 -3.40 6.46 -15.48
CA ARG A 73 -2.17 7.17 -15.13
C ARG A 73 -2.47 8.43 -14.31
N PHE A 74 -1.65 8.65 -13.29
CA PHE A 74 -1.67 9.81 -12.41
C PHE A 74 -0.35 10.57 -12.56
N TYR A 75 -0.42 11.86 -12.90
CA TYR A 75 0.76 12.67 -13.21
C TYR A 75 1.36 13.39 -11.99
N ASN A 76 0.72 13.29 -10.82
CA ASN A 76 1.17 13.92 -9.57
C ASN A 76 1.57 15.41 -9.66
N ASN A 77 0.80 16.21 -10.40
CA ASN A 77 1.04 17.64 -10.56
C ASN A 77 0.96 18.43 -9.23
N GLU A 78 0.36 17.83 -8.20
CA GLU A 78 0.16 18.43 -6.87
C GLU A 78 1.20 17.97 -5.86
N GLU A 79 2.25 17.28 -6.34
CA GLU A 79 3.41 16.89 -5.54
C GLU A 79 3.05 16.12 -4.25
N LEU A 80 2.09 15.20 -4.35
CA LEU A 80 1.77 14.30 -3.24
C LEU A 80 3.04 13.63 -2.75
N ALA A 81 3.30 13.79 -1.46
CA ALA A 81 4.42 13.16 -0.79
C ALA A 81 4.14 11.65 -0.64
N PHE A 82 4.45 10.88 -1.68
CA PHE A 82 4.36 9.43 -1.64
C PHE A 82 5.45 8.79 -0.77
N GLY A 83 5.24 7.52 -0.40
CA GLY A 83 6.26 6.70 0.25
C GLY A 83 7.51 6.48 -0.61
N SER A 84 8.56 5.93 -0.01
CA SER A 84 9.78 5.52 -0.71
C SER A 84 9.47 4.57 -1.86
N GLY A 85 10.07 4.80 -3.04
CA GLY A 85 9.85 4.01 -4.27
C GLY A 85 8.88 4.65 -5.27
N CYS A 86 8.17 5.71 -4.89
CA CYS A 86 7.24 6.45 -5.76
C CYS A 86 7.64 7.93 -5.95
N ARG A 87 8.80 8.31 -5.43
CA ARG A 87 9.36 9.68 -5.48
C ARG A 87 10.29 9.89 -6.66
N ASP A 88 10.56 8.86 -7.45
CA ASP A 88 11.36 9.02 -8.66
C ASP A 88 10.59 9.89 -9.66
N LYS A 89 11.27 10.88 -10.24
CA LYS A 89 10.70 11.79 -11.25
C LYS A 89 10.20 11.04 -12.49
N ASN A 90 10.74 9.85 -12.73
CA ASN A 90 10.34 8.97 -13.83
C ASN A 90 9.31 7.91 -13.41
N ALA A 91 8.89 7.86 -12.14
CA ALA A 91 7.92 6.87 -11.70
C ALA A 91 6.57 7.12 -12.39
N GLU A 92 6.17 6.18 -13.24
CA GLU A 92 4.82 6.17 -13.79
C GLU A 92 3.82 5.74 -12.71
N ILE A 93 3.12 6.72 -12.12
CA ILE A 93 2.11 6.46 -11.10
C ILE A 93 0.75 6.20 -11.76
N TRP A 94 0.00 5.28 -11.19
CA TRP A 94 -1.34 4.88 -11.55
C TRP A 94 -2.27 5.08 -10.35
N GLU A 95 -3.53 5.42 -10.64
CA GLU A 95 -4.59 5.52 -9.65
C GLU A 95 -5.71 4.51 -9.91
N LEU A 96 -6.20 3.89 -8.83
CA LEU A 96 -7.36 3.03 -8.82
C LEU A 96 -8.33 3.46 -7.71
N PRO A 97 -9.65 3.57 -7.96
CA PRO A 97 -10.61 3.90 -6.92
C PRO A 97 -10.70 2.80 -5.86
N VAL A 98 -10.79 3.24 -4.61
CA VAL A 98 -11.06 2.40 -3.44
C VAL A 98 -12.23 3.02 -2.68
N LEU A 99 -13.17 2.20 -2.24
CA LEU A 99 -14.39 2.66 -1.61
C LEU A 99 -14.31 2.46 -0.09
N ASP A 100 -15.19 3.15 0.65
CA ASP A 100 -15.21 3.06 2.11
C ASP A 100 -15.39 1.62 2.64
N GLY A 101 -14.78 1.34 3.78
CA GLY A 101 -14.61 -0.01 4.33
C GLY A 101 -13.60 -0.87 3.57
N GLY A 102 -12.82 -0.25 2.67
CA GLY A 102 -11.94 -0.95 1.73
C GLY A 102 -12.72 -1.80 0.73
N LYS A 103 -13.92 -1.36 0.32
CA LYS A 103 -14.68 -2.03 -0.74
C LYS A 103 -13.97 -1.83 -2.08
N ARG A 104 -13.99 -2.88 -2.90
CA ARG A 104 -13.43 -2.86 -4.25
C ARG A 104 -14.28 -2.01 -5.19
N TYR A 105 -13.63 -1.19 -6.02
CA TYR A 105 -14.27 -0.60 -7.18
C TYR A 105 -14.26 -1.59 -8.36
N ASP A 106 -15.44 -1.84 -8.94
CA ASP A 106 -15.56 -2.71 -10.11
C ASP A 106 -15.29 -1.91 -11.39
N TYR A 107 -14.02 -1.87 -11.77
CA TYR A 107 -13.54 -1.10 -12.91
C TYR A 107 -13.98 -1.65 -14.27
N GLN A 108 -14.62 -2.83 -14.31
CA GLN A 108 -15.16 -3.44 -15.53
C GLN A 108 -16.57 -2.94 -15.86
N LYS A 109 -17.23 -2.24 -14.95
CA LYS A 109 -18.49 -1.52 -15.22
C LYS A 109 -18.20 -0.09 -15.68
N SER A 110 -19.13 0.53 -16.38
CA SER A 110 -18.92 1.91 -16.86
C SER A 110 -18.99 2.92 -15.71
N LYS A 111 -18.35 4.09 -15.85
CA LYS A 111 -18.44 5.19 -14.86
C LYS A 111 -19.87 5.70 -14.66
N LYS A 112 -20.77 5.49 -15.62
CA LYS A 112 -22.19 5.87 -15.51
C LYS A 112 -22.95 4.97 -14.54
N GLU A 113 -22.49 3.73 -14.36
CA GLU A 113 -23.11 2.74 -13.48
C GLU A 113 -22.54 2.80 -12.06
N LEU A 114 -21.26 3.15 -11.92
CA LEU A 114 -20.57 3.16 -10.62
C LEU A 114 -19.83 4.47 -10.36
N ASN A 115 -20.21 5.11 -9.25
CA ASN A 115 -19.45 6.22 -8.70
C ASN A 115 -18.12 5.69 -8.12
N PRO A 116 -16.95 6.15 -8.59
CA PRO A 116 -15.65 5.74 -8.05
C PRO A 116 -15.38 6.25 -6.63
N GLY A 117 -16.23 7.14 -6.09
CA GLY A 117 -15.94 7.83 -4.84
C GLY A 117 -14.69 8.69 -4.96
N ARG A 118 -14.22 9.25 -3.84
CA ARG A 118 -13.12 10.22 -3.82
C ARG A 118 -11.75 9.62 -3.55
N MET A 119 -11.69 8.46 -2.89
CA MET A 119 -10.45 7.85 -2.45
C MET A 119 -9.79 7.07 -3.60
N ARG A 120 -8.46 7.13 -3.66
CA ARG A 120 -7.63 6.48 -4.66
C ARG A 120 -6.47 5.78 -3.99
N VAL A 121 -6.15 4.58 -4.43
CA VAL A 121 -4.84 3.99 -4.21
C VAL A 121 -3.92 4.40 -5.35
N TYR A 122 -2.71 4.82 -4.98
CA TYR A 122 -1.64 5.20 -5.90
C TYR A 122 -0.56 4.12 -5.88
N TYR A 123 -0.09 3.73 -7.06
CA TYR A 123 0.91 2.70 -7.23
C TYR A 123 1.72 2.91 -8.51
N THR A 124 2.94 2.39 -8.58
CA THR A 124 3.77 2.48 -9.79
C THR A 124 3.33 1.46 -10.84
N LYS A 125 3.78 1.64 -12.08
CA LYS A 125 3.64 0.65 -13.17
C LYS A 125 4.15 -0.74 -12.78
N ASP A 126 5.21 -0.81 -11.97
CA ASP A 126 5.78 -2.05 -11.43
C ASP A 126 5.01 -2.58 -10.20
N LEU A 127 3.81 -2.06 -9.95
CA LEU A 127 2.91 -2.49 -8.89
C LEU A 127 3.49 -2.25 -7.48
N THR A 128 4.30 -1.21 -7.32
CA THR A 128 4.76 -0.74 -6.01
C THR A 128 3.74 0.20 -5.40
N PHE A 129 3.29 -0.06 -4.17
CA PHE A 129 2.35 0.80 -3.46
C PHE A 129 2.99 2.15 -3.09
N CYS A 130 2.29 3.25 -3.37
CA CYS A 130 2.76 4.61 -3.12
C CYS A 130 2.04 5.31 -1.97
N GLY A 131 0.75 5.01 -1.81
CA GLY A 131 -0.10 5.60 -0.79
C GLY A 131 -1.58 5.55 -1.15
N ILE A 132 -2.40 6.05 -0.24
CA ILE A 132 -3.83 6.27 -0.45
C ILE A 132 -4.08 7.76 -0.28
N GLY A 133 -4.83 8.35 -1.19
CA GLY A 133 -5.23 9.75 -1.14
C GLY A 133 -6.70 9.92 -1.46
N THR A 134 -7.19 11.14 -1.34
CA THR A 134 -8.57 11.48 -1.65
C THR A 134 -8.63 12.81 -2.36
N LYS A 135 -9.57 12.93 -3.28
CA LYS A 135 -9.96 14.21 -3.85
C LYS A 135 -10.71 15.06 -2.83
N SER A 136 -10.48 16.36 -2.88
CA SER A 136 -10.99 17.34 -1.92
C SER A 136 -12.49 17.60 -2.07
N ASN A 137 -13.00 17.63 -3.29
CA ASN A 137 -14.40 17.98 -3.55
C ASN A 137 -15.34 16.76 -3.50
N ASP A 138 -16.60 16.99 -3.14
CA ASP A 138 -17.62 15.93 -3.00
C ASP A 138 -18.03 15.29 -4.34
N ASP A 139 -17.82 16.00 -5.45
CA ASP A 139 -18.09 15.56 -6.82
C ASP A 139 -16.94 14.73 -7.43
N ASN A 140 -15.99 14.26 -6.61
CA ASN A 140 -14.81 13.52 -7.06
C ASN A 140 -13.93 14.36 -8.02
N SER A 141 -13.83 15.67 -7.76
CA SER A 141 -12.93 16.62 -8.42
C SER A 141 -11.99 17.33 -7.44
N GLY A 142 -11.19 18.26 -7.97
CA GLY A 142 -10.30 19.10 -7.16
C GLY A 142 -9.01 18.40 -6.74
N PRO A 143 -8.21 19.09 -5.92
CA PRO A 143 -6.90 18.61 -5.53
C PRO A 143 -6.97 17.36 -4.66
N VAL A 144 -5.96 16.53 -4.81
CA VAL A 144 -5.75 15.31 -4.05
C VAL A 144 -4.84 15.61 -2.87
N HIS A 145 -5.18 15.06 -1.72
CA HIS A 145 -4.28 15.00 -0.57
C HIS A 145 -4.13 13.56 -0.05
N SER A 146 -2.98 13.26 0.55
CA SER A 146 -2.69 11.95 1.13
C SER A 146 -3.57 11.68 2.35
N CYS A 147 -4.07 10.46 2.50
CA CYS A 147 -4.75 10.01 3.72
C CYS A 147 -3.73 9.67 4.82
N LYS A 148 -4.20 9.60 6.08
CA LYS A 148 -3.35 9.29 7.24
C LYS A 148 -3.53 7.85 7.71
N ILE A 149 -2.47 7.24 8.21
CA ILE A 149 -2.54 5.96 8.95
C ILE A 149 -3.04 6.25 10.36
#